data_AF-A0A4Y2P4N1-F1
#
_entry.id   AF-A0A4Y2P4N1-F1
#
_cell.length_a   1.000
_cell.length_b   1.000
_cell.length_c   1.000
_cell.angle_alpha   90.00
_cell.angle_beta   90.00
_cell.angle_gamma   90.00
#
_symmetry.space_group_name_H-M   'P 1'
#
loop_
_entity.id
_entity.type
_entity.pdbx_description
1 polymer ?
#
loop_
_entity_poly.entity_id
_entity_poly.type
_entity_poly.pdbx_seq_one_letter_code
_entity_poly.pdbx_strand_id
1 'polypeptide(L)' 'MARRLGMSITETARLVGCSRSAFVTIYAKWINDGDTSSRRQGVGRPRVIQKRTSETIPLGKAKSAPDLAQLTAQYNAG' A
#
# COMPACT_ATOMS: atom_id res chain seq x y z
N MET A 1 -0.96 -26.26 8.54
CA MET A 1 -1.94 -27.08 7.80
C MET A 1 -1.40 -27.30 6.39
N ALA A 2 -1.56 -28.50 5.82
CA ALA A 2 -0.91 -29.01 4.60
C ALA A 2 0.60 -29.35 4.72
N ARG A 3 0.98 -30.09 5.77
CA ARG A 3 2.25 -30.83 5.74
C ARG A 3 2.05 -32.08 4.87
N ARG A 4 2.61 -32.03 3.65
CA ARG A 4 3.05 -33.18 2.84
C ARG A 4 2.01 -34.30 2.63
N LEU A 5 0.81 -33.93 2.17
CA LEU A 5 0.08 -34.83 1.26
C LEU A 5 0.92 -34.89 -0.03
N GLY A 6 1.12 -36.06 -0.63
CA GLY A 6 1.85 -36.23 -1.90
C GLY A 6 1.17 -35.60 -3.13
N MET A 7 0.50 -34.47 -2.96
CA MET A 7 -0.16 -33.72 -4.03
C MET A 7 0.88 -33.12 -4.96
N SER A 8 0.62 -33.26 -6.25
CA SER A 8 1.48 -32.67 -7.27
C SER A 8 1.38 -31.14 -7.24
N ILE A 9 2.44 -30.44 -7.66
CA ILE A 9 2.45 -28.97 -7.76
C ILE A 9 1.27 -28.46 -8.62
N THR A 10 0.93 -29.18 -9.69
CA THR A 10 -0.19 -28.83 -10.58
C THR A 10 -1.53 -28.92 -9.87
N GLU A 11 -1.72 -29.95 -9.04
CA GLU A 11 -2.95 -30.18 -8.29
C GLU A 11 -3.15 -29.11 -7.23
N THR A 12 -2.09 -28.74 -6.51
CA THR A 12 -2.13 -27.66 -5.52
C THR A 12 -2.36 -26.31 -6.17
N ALA A 13 -1.75 -26.03 -7.33
CA ALA A 13 -2.00 -24.79 -8.07
C ALA A 13 -3.47 -24.68 -8.52
N ARG A 14 -4.07 -25.78 -9.00
CA ARG A 14 -5.50 -25.84 -9.34
C ARG A 14 -6.39 -25.62 -8.12
N LEU A 15 -6.05 -26.23 -6.98
CA LEU A 15 -6.80 -26.08 -5.73
C LEU A 15 -6.83 -24.62 -5.26
N VAL A 16 -5.69 -23.92 -5.35
CA VAL A 16 -5.55 -22.51 -4.92
C VAL A 16 -6.06 -21.54 -6.00
N GLY A 17 -6.41 -22.04 -7.20
CA GLY A 17 -6.92 -21.21 -8.30
C GLY A 17 -5.85 -20.30 -8.93
N CYS A 18 -4.57 -20.69 -8.87
CA CYS A 18 -3.47 -19.91 -9.41
C CYS A 18 -2.68 -20.68 -10.47
N SER A 19 -1.88 -19.96 -11.26
CA SER A 19 -1.02 -20.63 -12.24
C SER A 19 0.06 -21.45 -11.54
N ARG A 20 0.50 -22.53 -12.19
CA ARG A 20 1.60 -23.37 -11.67
C ARG A 20 2.85 -22.55 -11.37
N SER A 21 3.18 -21.58 -12.22
CA SER A 21 4.35 -20.71 -12.04
C SER A 21 4.19 -19.79 -10.82
N ALA A 22 3.03 -19.14 -10.66
CA ALA A 22 2.77 -18.29 -9.50
C ALA A 22 2.84 -19.09 -8.20
N PHE A 23 2.26 -20.30 -8.19
CA PHE A 23 2.34 -21.21 -7.05
C PHE A 23 3.78 -21.55 -6.67
N VAL A 24 4.62 -21.93 -7.65
CA VAL A 24 6.04 -22.25 -7.40
C VAL A 24 6.81 -21.05 -6.85
N THR A 25 6.59 -19.85 -7.38
CA THR A 25 7.25 -18.64 -6.88
C THR A 25 6.86 -18.33 -5.43
N ILE A 26 5.57 -18.43 -5.09
CA ILE A 26 5.09 -18.21 -3.73
C ILE A 26 5.61 -19.29 -2.79
N TYR A 27 5.57 -20.55 -3.22
CA TYR A 27 6.04 -21.69 -2.44
C TYR A 27 7.54 -21.62 -2.15
N ALA A 28 8.36 -21.27 -3.14
CA ALA A 28 9.79 -21.08 -2.97
C ALA A 28 10.10 -19.92 -2.01
N LYS A 29 9.41 -18.77 -2.16
CA LYS A 29 9.54 -17.65 -1.23
C LYS A 29 9.16 -18.04 0.19
N TRP A 30 8.07 -18.77 0.37
CA TRP A 30 7.63 -19.20 1.69
C TRP A 30 8.64 -20.12 2.38
N ILE A 31 9.25 -21.07 1.65
CA ILE A 31 10.30 -21.96 2.20
C ILE A 31 11.56 -21.18 2.58
N ASN A 32 11.98 -20.24 1.72
CA ASN A 32 13.24 -19.52 1.92
C ASN A 32 13.13 -18.38 2.95
N ASP A 33 12.03 -17.63 2.90
CA ASP A 33 11.85 -16.42 3.69
C ASP A 33 11.09 -16.69 5.01
N GLY A 34 10.41 -17.84 5.13
CA GLY A 34 9.55 -18.18 6.27
C GLY A 34 8.29 -17.31 6.40
N ASP A 35 8.08 -16.37 5.47
CA ASP A 35 6.97 -15.43 5.47
C ASP A 35 5.81 -16.00 4.64
N THR A 36 4.63 -16.09 5.25
CA THR A 36 3.39 -16.49 4.56
C THR A 36 2.67 -15.30 3.95
N SER A 37 3.07 -14.09 4.33
CA SER A 37 2.44 -12.85 3.89
C SER A 37 3.29 -12.15 2.84
N SER A 38 2.65 -11.48 1.89
CA SER A 38 3.38 -10.59 1.00
C SER A 38 3.74 -9.32 1.78
N ARG A 39 4.99 -9.17 2.17
CA ARG A 39 5.51 -7.84 2.57
C ARG A 39 5.35 -6.90 1.38
N ARG A 40 4.43 -5.94 1.50
CA ARG A 40 4.30 -4.88 0.50
C ARG A 40 5.60 -4.09 0.52
N GLN A 41 6.30 -4.07 -0.61
CA GLN A 41 7.40 -3.14 -0.80
C GLN A 41 6.80 -1.74 -0.66
N GLY A 42 7.37 -0.92 0.23
CA GLY A 42 6.94 0.45 0.41
C GLY A 42 7.09 1.18 -0.92
N VAL A 43 5.99 1.34 -1.65
CA VAL A 43 5.97 2.10 -2.89
C VAL A 43 5.86 3.57 -2.53
N GLY A 44 6.90 4.31 -2.88
CA GLY A 44 7.04 5.72 -2.54
C GLY A 44 8.48 6.06 -2.18
N ARG A 45 8.87 7.31 -2.40
CA ARG A 45 10.19 7.81 -1.98
C ARG A 45 10.23 7.81 -0.44
N PRO A 46 11.27 7.25 0.22
CA PRO A 46 11.43 7.37 1.67
C PRO A 46 11.40 8.86 2.04
N ARG A 47 10.30 9.30 2.66
CA ARG A 47 10.22 10.67 3.17
C ARG A 47 10.89 10.64 4.53
N VAL A 48 11.95 11.43 4.71
CA VAL A 48 12.54 11.69 6.02
C VAL A 48 11.53 12.51 6.82
N ILE A 49 10.46 11.87 7.26
CA ILE A 49 9.58 12.38 8.30
C ILE A 49 10.21 11.83 9.57
N GLN A 50 10.97 12.68 10.28
CA GLN A 50 11.26 12.40 11.68
C GLN A 50 9.92 12.10 12.35
N LYS A 51 9.85 11.02 13.14
CA LYS A 51 8.69 10.69 13.95
C LYS A 51 8.48 11.82 14.93
N ARG A 52 7.73 12.86 14.53
CA ARG A 52 7.07 13.72 15.51
C ARG A 52 6.21 12.74 16.29
N THR A 53 6.57 12.56 17.56
CA THR A 53 5.67 12.01 18.57
C THR A 53 4.30 12.58 18.29
N SER A 54 3.34 11.69 18.18
CA SER A 54 1.93 11.92 17.91
C SER A 54 1.37 13.17 18.59
N GLU A 55 1.56 14.31 17.96
CA GLU A 55 0.80 15.52 18.19
C GLU A 55 0.23 15.84 16.83
N THR A 56 -1.01 15.35 16.66
CA THR A 56 -2.00 15.76 15.69
C THR A 56 -1.51 16.94 14.86
N ILE A 57 -1.17 16.69 13.59
CA ILE A 57 -1.12 17.78 12.62
C ILE A 57 -2.52 18.39 12.67
N PRO A 58 -2.72 19.61 13.17
CA PRO A 58 -4.00 20.25 12.99
C PRO A 58 -4.07 20.40 11.48
N LEU A 59 -5.02 19.70 10.85
CA LEU A 59 -5.44 20.02 9.51
C LEU A 59 -5.84 21.49 9.61
N GLY A 60 -4.91 22.37 9.22
CA GLY A 60 -5.01 23.79 9.44
C GLY A 60 -6.38 24.16 8.95
N LYS A 61 -7.22 24.68 9.86
CA LYS A 61 -8.48 25.32 9.48
C LYS A 61 -8.08 26.20 8.31
N ALA A 62 -8.50 25.81 7.10
CA ALA A 62 -8.29 26.63 5.92
C ALA A 62 -8.74 28.01 6.35
N LYS A 63 -7.85 28.99 6.24
CA LYS A 63 -8.18 30.38 6.58
C LYS A 63 -9.45 30.68 5.80
N SER A 64 -10.56 30.77 6.53
CA SER A 64 -11.87 31.14 6.01
C SER A 64 -11.67 32.38 5.16
N ALA A 65 -11.80 32.29 3.83
CA ALA A 65 -12.82 32.88 2.93
C ALA A 65 -13.15 34.40 2.82
N PRO A 66 -12.33 35.42 3.16
CA PRO A 66 -12.55 36.79 2.71
C PRO A 66 -11.67 37.18 1.51
N ASP A 67 -10.61 36.41 1.23
CA ASP A 67 -9.60 36.76 0.23
C ASP A 67 -10.09 36.55 -1.22
N LEU A 68 -10.86 35.47 -1.46
CA LEU A 68 -11.37 35.17 -2.80
C LEU A 68 -12.40 36.19 -3.31
N ALA A 69 -13.25 36.72 -2.43
CA ALA A 69 -14.24 37.73 -2.83
C ALA A 69 -13.57 39.04 -3.24
N GLN A 70 -12.51 39.45 -2.53
CA GLN A 70 -11.74 40.65 -2.85
C GLN A 70 -10.96 40.49 -4.15
N LEU A 71 -10.31 39.34 -4.37
CA LEU A 71 -9.63 39.00 -5.62
C LEU A 71 -10.58 38.99 -6.83
N THR A 72 -11.79 38.46 -6.64
CA THR A 72 -12.81 38.40 -7.70
C THR A 72 -13.33 39.80 -8.05
N ALA A 73 -13.55 40.66 -7.05
CA ALA A 73 -13.94 42.05 -7.26
C ALA A 73 -12.85 42.86 -7.98
N GLN A 74 -11.56 42.59 -7.67
CA GLN A 74 -10.44 43.30 -8.29
C GLN A 74 -10.24 42.91 -9.76
N TYR A 75 -10.43 41.64 -10.11
CA TYR A 75 -10.31 41.15 -11.49
C TYR A 75 -11.43 41.67 -12.40
N ASN A 76 -12.65 41.78 -11.87
CA ASN A 76 -13.83 42.22 -12.63
C ASN A 76 -13.97 43.76 -12.72
N ALA A 77 -13.08 44.53 -12.10
CA ALA A 77 -13.07 45.99 -12.13
C ALA A 77 -12.20 46.60 -13.26
N GLY A 78 -11.72 45.76 -14.19
CA GLY A 78 -11.01 46.16 -15.40
C GLY A 78 -11.94 46.31 -16.61
#